data_AF-A0A953B0J0-F1
#
_entry.id   AF-A0A953B0J0-F1
#
_cell.length_a   1.000
_cell.length_b   1.000
_cell.length_c   1.000
_cell.angle_alpha   90.00
_cell.angle_beta   90.00
_cell.angle_gamma   90.00
#
_symmetry.space_group_name_H-M   'P 1'
#
loop_
_entity.id
_entity.type
_entity.pdbx_description
1 polymer ?
#
loop_
_entity_poly.entity_id
_entity_poly.type
_entity_poly.pdbx_seq_one_letter_code
_entity_poly.pdbx_strand_id
1 'polypeptide(L)' 'MLRAVKAGRSLILTYRNRPLARILPLKPTVDVVENDPIFRLHELAEPIDALTNVEIDAAIYGK' A
#
# COMPACT_ATOMS: atom_id res chain seq x y z
N MET A 1 -4.62 -28.17 -0.75
CA MET A 1 -5.26 -26.89 -0.30
C MET A 1 -4.71 -25.66 -1.04
N LEU A 2 -3.38 -25.43 -1.08
CA LEU A 2 -2.77 -24.24 -1.70
C LEU A 2 -3.06 -24.05 -3.20
N ARG A 3 -3.46 -25.09 -3.93
CA ARG A 3 -3.81 -24.99 -5.37
C ARG A 3 -5.00 -24.06 -5.64
N ALA A 4 -6.00 -24.02 -4.75
CA ALA A 4 -7.15 -23.13 -4.90
C ALA A 4 -6.77 -21.65 -4.71
N VAL A 5 -5.86 -21.38 -3.77
CA VAL A 5 -5.28 -20.05 -3.54
C VAL A 5 -4.45 -19.61 -4.73
N LYS A 6 -3.61 -20.51 -5.27
CA LYS A 6 -2.87 -20.26 -6.52
C LYS A 6 -3.78 -19.98 -7.72
N ALA A 7 -4.98 -20.54 -7.73
CA ALA A 7 -6.00 -20.30 -8.75
C ALA A 7 -6.86 -19.03 -8.49
N GLY A 8 -6.45 -18.14 -7.59
CA GLY A 8 -7.13 -16.88 -7.34
C GLY A 8 -8.28 -16.95 -6.33
N ARG A 9 -8.51 -18.07 -5.65
CA ARG A 9 -9.61 -18.22 -4.69
C ARG A 9 -9.15 -17.89 -3.27
N SER A 10 -9.92 -17.06 -2.56
CA SER A 10 -9.69 -16.83 -1.13
C SER A 10 -10.16 -18.01 -0.30
N LEU A 11 -9.42 -18.36 0.75
CA LEU A 11 -9.78 -19.41 1.71
C LEU A 11 -9.82 -18.86 3.14
N ILE A 12 -10.72 -19.41 3.95
CA ILE A 12 -10.76 -19.17 5.40
C ILE A 12 -10.24 -20.41 6.11
N LEU A 13 -9.22 -20.24 6.97
CA LEU A 13 -8.72 -21.28 7.84
C LEU A 13 -9.53 -21.27 9.14
N THR A 14 -10.21 -22.37 9.41
CA THR A 14 -11.01 -22.55 10.63
C THR A 14 -10.40 -23.61 11.53
N TYR A 15 -10.39 -23.38 12.84
CA TYR A 15 -10.05 -24.38 13.86
C TYR A 15 -11.15 -24.42 14.92
N ARG A 16 -11.67 -25.61 15.22
CA ARG A 16 -12.79 -25.81 16.16
C ARG A 16 -13.98 -24.87 15.86
N ASN A 17 -14.38 -24.81 14.59
CA ASN A 17 -15.45 -23.94 14.08
C ASN A 17 -15.23 -22.43 14.33
N ARG A 18 -14.00 -22.00 14.62
CA ARG A 18 -13.64 -20.58 14.74
C ARG A 18 -12.72 -20.18 13.58
N PRO A 19 -12.99 -19.07 12.88
CA PRO A 19 -12.09 -18.54 11.87
C PRO A 19 -10.79 -18.07 12.54
N LEU A 20 -9.65 -18.57 12.07
CA LEU A 20 -8.32 -18.20 12.58
C LEU A 20 -7.60 -17.22 11.65
N ALA A 21 -7.71 -17.44 10.34
CA ALA A 21 -7.00 -16.63 9.35
C ALA A 21 -7.70 -16.69 7.98
N ARG A 22 -7.40 -15.70 7.14
CA ARG A 22 -7.81 -15.68 5.74
C ARG A 22 -6.57 -15.77 4.85
N ILE A 23 -6.59 -16.70 3.92
CA ILE A 23 -5.54 -16.85 2.91
C ILE A 23 -6.05 -16.17 1.63
N LEU A 24 -5.29 -15.18 1.17
CA LEU A 24 -5.57 -14.41 -0.03
C LEU A 24 -4.64 -14.84 -1.16
N PRO A 25 -5.11 -14.90 -2.40
CA PRO A 25 -4.24 -15.04 -3.56
C PRO A 25 -3.36 -13.78 -3.67
N LEU A 26 -2.05 -13.97 -3.83
CA LEU A 26 -1.16 -12.88 -4.22
C LEU A 26 -1.42 -12.59 -5.70
N LYS A 27 -1.71 -11.32 -6.04
CA LYS A 27 -1.71 -10.91 -7.45
C LYS A 27 -0.26 -11.01 -7.95
N PRO A 28 0.00 -11.74 -9.04
CA PRO A 28 1.36 -12.03 -9.51
C PRO A 28 2.12 -10.77 -9.96
N THR A 29 1.39 -9.72 -10.31
CA THR A 29 1.93 -8.41 -10.63
C THR A 29 1.10 -7.35 -9.91
N VAL A 30 1.77 -6.51 -9.13
CA VAL A 30 1.35 -5.12 -9.09
C VAL A 30 1.75 -4.63 -10.47
N ASP A 31 0.77 -4.33 -11.32
CA ASP A 31 1.05 -3.69 -12.60
C ASP A 31 1.60 -2.31 -12.24
N VAL A 32 2.93 -2.21 -12.13
CA VAL A 32 3.63 -0.93 -12.07
C VAL A 32 3.36 -0.31 -13.42
N VAL A 33 2.35 0.56 -13.46
CA VAL A 33 2.02 1.31 -14.66
C VAL A 33 3.24 2.18 -14.94
N GLU A 34 3.78 2.10 -16.16
CA GLU A 34 4.98 2.83 -16.58
C GLU A 34 4.89 4.35 -16.28
N ASN A 35 3.66 4.86 -16.18
CA ASN A 35 3.32 6.24 -15.85
C ASN A 35 2.42 6.35 -14.61
N ASP A 36 2.62 5.52 -13.58
CA ASP A 36 1.86 5.64 -12.33
C ASP A 36 2.08 7.04 -11.72
N PRO A 37 1.01 7.85 -11.57
CA PRO A 37 1.10 9.21 -11.04
C PRO A 37 1.76 9.30 -9.67
N ILE A 38 1.73 8.23 -8.87
CA ILE A 38 2.35 8.21 -7.54
C ILE A 38 3.87 8.43 -7.61
N PHE A 39 4.53 7.97 -8.67
CA PHE A 39 5.98 8.15 -8.85
C PHE A 39 6.33 9.54 -9.42
N ARG A 40 5.34 10.28 -9.92
CA ARG A 40 5.48 11.64 -10.45
C ARG A 40 5.16 12.72 -9.42
N LEU A 41 5.04 12.35 -8.15
CA LEU A 41 4.75 13.32 -7.09
C LEU A 41 5.76 14.47 -7.05
N HIS A 42 7.02 14.21 -7.42
CA HIS A 42 8.07 15.23 -7.54
C HIS A 42 7.81 16.26 -8.66
N GLU A 43 7.12 15.88 -9.73
CA GLU A 43 6.70 16.82 -10.80
C GLU A 43 5.58 17.75 -10.33
N LEU A 44 4.79 17.30 -9.35
CA LEU A 44 3.68 18.06 -8.76
C LEU A 44 4.09 18.85 -7.50
N ALA A 45 5.32 18.64 -7.01
CA ALA A 45 5.82 19.33 -5.84
C ALA A 45 6.16 20.79 -6.19
N GLU A 46 5.90 21.69 -5.23
CA GLU A 46 6.41 23.06 -5.34
C GLU A 46 7.95 23.04 -5.34
N PRO A 47 8.61 23.93 -6.09
CA PRO A 47 10.07 24.00 -6.16
C PRO A 47 10.63 24.68 -4.90
N ILE A 48 10.45 24.02 -3.75
CA ILE A 48 10.96 24.46 -2.46
C ILE A 48 12.12 23.56 -2.03
N ASP A 49 13.10 24.14 -1.35
CA ASP A 49 14.19 23.38 -0.74
C ASP A 49 13.68 22.53 0.43
N ALA A 50 14.52 21.59 0.87
CA ALA A 50 14.20 20.74 2.01
C ALA A 50 13.92 21.59 3.26
N LEU A 51 12.71 21.46 3.79
CA LEU A 51 12.31 22.14 5.02
C LEU A 51 13.02 21.53 6.23
N THR A 52 13.41 22.39 7.15
CA THR A 52 13.80 21.99 8.50
C THR A 52 12.58 21.52 9.29
N ASN A 53 12.80 20.74 10.35
CA ASN A 53 11.72 20.29 11.23
C ASN A 53 10.86 21.45 11.75
N VAL A 54 11.48 22.60 12.06
CA VAL A 54 10.78 23.78 12.56
C VAL A 54 9.82 24.35 11.51
N GLU A 55 10.24 24.38 10.25
CA GLU A 55 9.42 24.88 9.13
C GLU A 55 8.28 23.92 8.79
N ILE A 56 8.52 22.60 8.89
CA ILE A 56 7.48 21.57 8.75
C ILE A 56 6.41 21.74 9.84
N ASP A 57 6.84 21.90 11.09
CA ASP A 57 5.93 22.08 12.22
C ASP A 57 5.08 23.36 12.06
N ALA A 58 5.67 24.45 11.58
CA ALA A 58 4.93 25.68 11.28
C ALA A 58 3.89 25.47 10.17
N ALA A 59 4.24 24.76 9.09
CA ALA A 59 3.32 24.49 7.98
C ALA A 59 2.15 23.56 8.35
N ILE A 60 2.40 22.55 9.20
CA ILE A 60 1.37 21.56 9.59
C ILE A 60 0.50 22.08 10.74
N TYR A 61 1.12 22.70 11.75
CA TYR A 61 0.44 23.05 13.00
C TYR A 61 0.14 24.56 13.14
N GLY A 62 0.64 25.40 12.24
CA GLY A 62 0.26 26.82 12.13
C GLY A 62 0.61 27.69 13.33
N LYS A 63 1.72 27.39 14.04
CA LYS A 63 2.17 28.23 15.16
C LYS A 63 2.74 29.57 14.70
#